data_AF-M5V6B9-F1
#
_entry.id   AF-M5V6B9-F1
#
_cell.length_a   1.000
_cell.length_b   1.000
_cell.length_c   1.000
_cell.angle_alpha   90.00
_cell.angle_beta   90.00
_cell.angle_gamma   90.00
#
_symmetry.space_group_name_H-M   'P 1'
#
loop_
_entity.id
_entity.type
_entity.pdbx_description
1 polymer ?
#
loop_
_entity_poly.entity_id
_entity_poly.type
_entity_poly.pdbx_seq_one_letter_code
_entity_poly.pdbx_strand_id
1 'polypeptide(L)'
;MHNSKIISFGAFFLCSLFLHPLHSSPVLGNCEIFPANNIWNTPIDTLPVHPLSEAYVRSIGIQKKLKADFGSGLWEGQAIGIPFIVVSETSPVPISFEYSKESEPGPYPIPHNAPIEGGETSDGDRHVLVLEQKTCKLYELYSARKKEKSWTAVSGAVFDLKSNRLRSANWTSADAAGLPILPGLVRYEEIVSGEIKHAIRFTAKKTQKAYLWPARHYASKITDKNVPPMGTRFRLKANFNIEGFSKENQIILRALKKYGMILADNGSDWFLSGAPNENWNNDQLHKLGKVLGNQFEAVNSESFILSPDSGEVKQN
;
A
#
# COMPACT_ATOMS: atom_id res chain seq x y z
N MET A 1 60.05 -46.97 -31.99
CA MET A 1 58.63 -47.06 -31.57
C MET A 1 58.41 -46.01 -30.48
N HIS A 2 57.84 -44.86 -30.82
CA HIS A 2 57.58 -43.74 -29.90
C HIS A 2 56.08 -43.71 -29.60
N ASN A 3 55.71 -43.78 -28.32
CA ASN A 3 54.34 -43.71 -27.84
C ASN A 3 53.92 -42.25 -27.63
N SER A 4 52.89 -41.80 -28.34
CA SER A 4 52.22 -40.52 -28.10
C SER A 4 51.11 -40.70 -27.06
N LYS A 5 51.14 -39.91 -25.98
CA LYS A 5 50.03 -39.74 -25.03
C LYS A 5 49.16 -38.57 -25.50
N ILE A 6 47.86 -38.81 -25.66
CA ILE A 6 46.84 -37.79 -25.90
C ILE A 6 46.33 -37.31 -24.53
N ILE A 7 46.34 -35.99 -24.30
CA ILE A 7 45.74 -35.35 -23.13
C ILE A 7 44.43 -34.71 -23.59
N SER A 8 43.30 -35.12 -23.02
CA SER A 8 41.98 -34.54 -23.24
C SER A 8 41.71 -33.46 -22.20
N PHE A 9 41.47 -32.22 -22.63
CA PHE A 9 40.97 -31.14 -21.77
C PHE A 9 39.44 -31.18 -21.75
N GLY A 10 38.85 -31.48 -20.59
CA GLY A 10 37.42 -31.32 -20.34
C GLY A 10 37.09 -29.88 -19.96
N ALA A 11 36.19 -29.23 -20.71
CA ALA A 11 35.66 -27.92 -20.35
C ALA A 11 34.57 -28.08 -19.27
N PHE A 12 34.82 -27.53 -18.08
CA PHE A 12 33.81 -27.39 -17.03
C PHE A 12 32.97 -26.14 -17.29
N PHE A 13 31.69 -26.33 -17.62
CA PHE A 13 30.69 -25.26 -17.58
C PHE A 13 30.33 -24.98 -16.12
N LEU A 14 30.78 -23.84 -15.58
CA LEU A 14 30.24 -23.31 -14.32
C LEU A 14 28.87 -22.67 -14.62
N CYS A 15 27.81 -23.32 -14.17
CA CYS A 15 26.49 -22.71 -14.08
C CYS A 15 26.45 -21.86 -12.79
N SER A 16 26.56 -20.54 -12.93
CA SER A 16 26.37 -19.60 -11.83
C SER A 16 24.89 -19.56 -11.44
N LEU A 17 24.53 -20.24 -10.36
CA LEU A 17 23.25 -20.06 -9.68
C LEU A 17 23.24 -18.68 -9.01
N PHE A 18 22.50 -17.73 -9.58
CA PHE A 18 22.19 -16.48 -8.91
C PHE A 18 21.18 -16.75 -7.78
N LEU A 19 21.68 -16.96 -6.56
CA LEU A 19 20.87 -16.87 -5.34
C LEU A 19 20.38 -15.43 -5.19
N HIS A 20 19.15 -15.16 -5.62
CA HIS A 20 18.46 -13.93 -5.24
C HIS A 20 18.13 -14.01 -3.75
N PRO A 21 18.43 -12.97 -2.95
CA PRO A 21 17.99 -12.95 -1.56
C PRO A 21 16.47 -13.07 -1.55
N LEU A 22 15.96 -14.09 -0.86
CA LEU A 22 14.52 -14.21 -0.59
C LEU A 22 14.11 -12.98 0.24
N HIS A 23 13.44 -12.02 -0.39
CA HIS A 23 12.80 -10.93 0.33
C HIS A 23 11.69 -11.54 1.21
N SER A 24 11.77 -11.32 2.52
CA SER A 24 10.74 -11.76 3.46
C SER A 24 9.52 -10.82 3.35
N SER A 25 8.31 -11.38 3.28
CA SER A 25 7.06 -10.61 3.38
C SER A 25 7.03 -9.76 4.67
N PRO A 26 6.40 -8.56 4.66
CA PRO A 26 6.08 -7.84 5.89
C PRO A 26 5.20 -8.71 6.80
N VAL A 27 5.33 -8.56 8.11
CA VAL A 27 4.56 -9.34 9.11
C VAL A 27 3.83 -8.39 10.05
N LEU A 28 2.57 -8.71 10.36
CA LEU A 28 1.77 -8.04 11.39
C LEU A 28 1.00 -9.09 12.19
N GLY A 29 1.17 -9.07 13.51
CA GLY A 29 0.72 -10.18 14.37
C GLY A 29 1.34 -11.50 13.91
N ASN A 30 0.51 -12.50 13.64
CA ASN A 30 0.93 -13.83 13.16
C ASN A 30 0.85 -13.99 11.63
N CYS A 31 0.67 -12.89 10.89
CA CYS A 31 0.35 -12.93 9.46
C CYS A 31 1.41 -12.24 8.62
N GLU A 32 1.87 -12.93 7.58
CA GLU A 32 2.50 -12.27 6.43
C GLU A 32 1.45 -11.41 5.71
N ILE A 33 1.83 -10.18 5.38
CA ILE A 33 1.00 -9.23 4.65
C ILE A 33 1.33 -9.37 3.17
N PHE A 34 0.56 -10.22 2.49
CA PHE A 34 0.77 -10.67 1.11
C PHE A 34 2.05 -11.50 0.91
N PRO A 35 2.06 -12.39 -0.10
CA PRO A 35 3.29 -13.08 -0.52
C PRO A 35 4.42 -12.10 -0.87
N ALA A 36 5.67 -12.54 -0.75
CA ALA A 36 6.84 -11.74 -1.10
C ALA A 36 6.86 -11.29 -2.58
N ASN A 37 6.28 -12.10 -3.48
CA ASN A 37 6.16 -11.78 -4.91
C ASN A 37 4.89 -10.97 -5.25
N ASN A 38 4.18 -10.48 -4.25
CA ASN A 38 3.06 -9.57 -4.45
C ASN A 38 3.58 -8.17 -4.81
N ILE A 39 2.84 -7.45 -5.65
CA ILE A 39 3.13 -6.08 -6.08
C ILE A 39 3.29 -5.11 -4.90
N TRP A 40 2.62 -5.33 -3.76
CA TRP A 40 2.85 -4.53 -2.55
C TRP A 40 4.27 -4.70 -2.01
N ASN A 41 4.83 -5.92 -2.09
CA ASN A 41 6.11 -6.30 -1.47
C ASN A 41 7.27 -6.36 -2.48
N THR A 42 7.01 -6.03 -3.74
CA THR A 42 8.02 -6.11 -4.81
C THR A 42 8.70 -4.74 -5.03
N PRO A 43 10.04 -4.67 -5.02
CA PRO A 43 10.76 -3.44 -5.38
C PRO A 43 10.47 -2.97 -6.81
N ILE A 44 10.41 -1.65 -6.99
CA ILE A 44 10.11 -0.96 -8.25
C ILE A 44 11.23 0.02 -8.66
N ASP A 45 12.33 0.06 -7.93
CA ASP A 45 13.44 1.00 -8.11
C ASP A 45 14.19 0.83 -9.44
N THR A 46 14.01 -0.31 -10.10
CA THR A 46 14.59 -0.62 -11.42
C THR A 46 13.60 -0.49 -12.58
N LEU A 47 12.31 -0.23 -12.30
CA LEU A 47 11.30 -0.08 -13.35
C LEU A 47 11.57 1.16 -14.22
N PRO A 48 11.22 1.13 -15.51
CA PRO A 48 11.32 2.30 -16.36
C PRO A 48 10.35 3.40 -15.90
N VAL A 49 10.76 4.65 -16.07
CA VAL A 49 9.90 5.81 -15.79
C VAL A 49 8.70 5.78 -16.74
N HIS A 50 7.52 6.06 -16.21
CA HIS A 50 6.29 6.11 -17.00
C HIS A 50 6.34 7.29 -17.98
N PRO A 51 5.92 7.14 -19.26
CA PRO A 51 5.99 8.22 -20.25
C PRO A 51 5.25 9.51 -19.86
N LEU A 52 4.17 9.39 -19.08
CA LEU A 52 3.38 10.53 -18.56
C LEU A 52 3.80 11.00 -17.15
N SER A 53 4.93 10.53 -16.63
CA SER A 53 5.41 10.84 -15.27
C SER A 53 5.43 12.34 -14.97
N GLU A 54 6.00 13.16 -15.86
CA GLU A 54 6.05 14.61 -15.65
C GLU A 54 4.65 15.26 -15.62
N ALA A 55 3.73 14.78 -16.47
CA ALA A 55 2.37 15.29 -16.51
C ALA A 55 1.62 14.95 -15.21
N TYR A 56 1.74 13.70 -14.73
CA TYR A 56 1.14 13.26 -13.49
C TYR A 56 1.70 14.00 -12.27
N VAL A 57 3.02 14.16 -12.18
CA VAL A 57 3.64 14.91 -11.08
C VAL A 57 3.21 16.39 -11.12
N ARG A 58 3.05 16.97 -12.31
CA ARG A 58 2.54 18.33 -12.47
C ARG A 58 1.08 18.47 -12.06
N SER A 59 0.22 17.50 -12.41
CA SER A 59 -1.21 17.55 -12.07
C SER A 59 -1.45 17.42 -10.56
N ILE A 60 -0.66 16.60 -9.87
CA ILE A 60 -0.72 16.48 -8.39
C ILE A 60 -0.11 17.74 -7.75
N GLY A 61 1.09 18.14 -8.18
CA GLY A 61 1.70 19.43 -7.85
C GLY A 61 3.19 19.33 -7.56
N ILE A 62 4.01 19.93 -8.43
CA ILE A 62 5.48 19.80 -8.38
C ILE A 62 6.13 20.45 -7.15
N GLN A 63 5.52 21.50 -6.58
CA GLN A 63 6.01 22.22 -5.39
C GLN A 63 5.24 21.86 -4.12
N LYS A 64 4.26 20.95 -4.20
CA LYS A 64 3.53 20.50 -3.02
C LYS A 64 4.41 19.57 -2.21
N LYS A 65 4.24 19.64 -0.90
CA LYS A 65 5.03 18.93 0.09
C LYS A 65 4.47 17.54 0.30
N LEU A 66 5.35 16.54 0.38
CA LEU A 66 5.00 15.24 0.95
C LEU A 66 4.54 15.43 2.40
N LYS A 67 3.45 14.79 2.79
CA LYS A 67 2.93 14.84 4.16
C LYS A 67 2.71 13.43 4.70
N ALA A 68 3.08 13.21 5.96
CA ALA A 68 2.55 12.10 6.74
C ALA A 68 1.15 12.47 7.23
N ASP A 69 0.16 11.67 6.87
CA ASP A 69 -1.21 11.76 7.37
C ASP A 69 -1.40 10.73 8.49
N PHE A 70 -0.46 10.73 9.43
CA PHE A 70 -0.40 9.86 10.59
C PHE A 70 0.55 10.47 11.63
N GLY A 71 0.40 10.09 12.91
CA GLY A 71 1.25 10.62 13.97
C GLY A 71 0.82 10.19 15.37
N SER A 72 1.36 10.88 16.37
CA SER A 72 1.03 10.72 17.79
C SER A 72 0.00 11.74 18.26
N GLY A 73 -0.72 11.41 19.33
CA GLY A 73 -1.75 12.26 19.91
C GLY A 73 -3.01 12.40 19.05
N LEU A 74 -3.72 13.51 19.27
CA LEU A 74 -5.00 13.80 18.65
C LEU A 74 -4.94 15.08 17.80
N TRP A 75 -5.59 15.04 16.63
CA TRP A 75 -5.95 16.20 15.83
C TRP A 75 -7.47 16.35 15.84
N GLU A 76 -7.97 17.54 16.24
CA GLU A 76 -9.41 17.79 16.38
C GLU A 76 -10.15 16.73 17.23
N GLY A 77 -9.46 16.22 18.25
CA GLY A 77 -9.98 15.21 19.17
C GLY A 77 -9.91 13.76 18.66
N GLN A 78 -9.27 13.51 17.51
CA GLN A 78 -9.21 12.20 16.87
C GLN A 78 -7.76 11.75 16.62
N ALA A 79 -7.53 10.44 16.64
CA ALA A 79 -6.21 9.88 16.36
C ALA A 79 -5.75 10.26 14.93
N ILE A 80 -4.46 10.57 14.78
CA ILE A 80 -3.89 11.00 13.50
C ILE A 80 -3.52 9.78 12.65
N GLY A 81 -4.27 9.55 11.58
CA GLY A 81 -4.09 8.43 10.64
C GLY A 81 -5.22 7.41 10.70
N ILE A 82 -5.04 6.29 10.00
CA ILE A 82 -6.07 5.25 9.87
C ILE A 82 -5.81 4.14 10.90
N PRO A 83 -6.64 4.03 11.95
CA PRO A 83 -6.45 2.99 12.96
C PRO A 83 -6.86 1.62 12.45
N PHE A 84 -6.27 0.58 13.04
CA PHE A 84 -6.63 -0.81 12.80
C PHE A 84 -6.60 -1.60 14.10
N ILE A 85 -7.18 -2.80 14.10
CA ILE A 85 -7.09 -3.75 15.21
C ILE A 85 -6.76 -5.15 14.71
N VAL A 86 -5.93 -5.86 15.47
CA VAL A 86 -5.62 -7.28 15.24
C VAL A 86 -6.42 -8.11 16.24
N VAL A 87 -7.12 -9.12 15.76
CA VAL A 87 -7.99 -9.99 16.56
C VAL A 87 -7.67 -11.46 16.29
N SER A 88 -7.97 -12.35 17.25
CA SER A 88 -7.81 -13.81 17.08
C SER A 88 -9.09 -14.61 17.32
N GLU A 89 -10.01 -14.09 18.14
CA GLU A 89 -11.24 -14.77 18.53
C GLU A 89 -12.35 -13.75 18.72
N THR A 90 -12.93 -13.29 17.60
CA THR A 90 -14.07 -12.38 17.61
C THR A 90 -15.25 -13.05 16.92
N SER A 91 -16.36 -13.18 17.63
CA SER A 91 -17.62 -13.64 17.05
C SER A 91 -18.04 -12.72 15.90
N PRO A 92 -18.31 -13.25 14.69
CA PRO A 92 -18.73 -12.42 13.57
C PRO A 92 -20.05 -11.70 13.86
N VAL A 93 -20.13 -10.44 13.46
CA VAL A 93 -21.32 -9.60 13.58
C VAL A 93 -21.93 -9.31 12.20
N PRO A 94 -23.27 -9.24 12.08
CA PRO A 94 -23.92 -8.85 10.84
C PRO A 94 -23.50 -7.45 10.39
N ILE A 95 -23.32 -7.28 9.08
CA ILE A 95 -23.11 -5.99 8.43
C ILE A 95 -24.08 -5.84 7.27
N SER A 96 -24.64 -4.63 7.14
CA SER A 96 -25.41 -4.22 5.96
C SER A 96 -24.64 -3.17 5.17
N PHE A 97 -24.66 -3.30 3.84
CA PHE A 97 -23.94 -2.42 2.91
C PHE A 97 -24.89 -1.62 2.03
N GLU A 98 -24.57 -0.34 1.79
CA GLU A 98 -25.19 0.44 0.72
C GLU A 98 -24.80 -0.14 -0.65
N TYR A 99 -23.51 -0.35 -0.88
CA TYR A 99 -22.93 -0.92 -2.10
C TYR A 99 -22.79 -2.44 -1.96
N SER A 100 -23.90 -3.11 -1.66
CA SER A 100 -23.95 -4.57 -1.43
C SER A 100 -23.48 -5.43 -2.61
N LYS A 101 -23.65 -4.95 -3.85
CA LYS A 101 -23.20 -5.67 -5.07
C LYS A 101 -21.70 -5.61 -5.32
N GLU A 102 -21.00 -4.72 -4.63
CA GLU A 102 -19.55 -4.54 -4.72
C GLU A 102 -18.87 -4.78 -3.37
N SER A 103 -19.56 -5.44 -2.43
CA SER A 103 -19.05 -5.78 -1.10
C SER A 103 -19.11 -7.28 -0.89
N GLU A 104 -18.16 -7.85 -0.15
CA GLU A 104 -18.31 -9.24 0.31
C GLU A 104 -19.42 -9.30 1.36
N PRO A 105 -20.33 -10.28 1.29
CA PRO A 105 -21.40 -10.40 2.28
C PRO A 105 -20.81 -10.74 3.66
N GLY A 106 -21.40 -10.14 4.71
CA GLY A 106 -21.08 -10.47 6.09
C GLY A 106 -21.60 -11.85 6.53
N PRO A 107 -21.41 -12.23 7.80
CA PRO A 107 -20.90 -11.41 8.91
C PRO A 107 -19.37 -11.28 8.94
N TYR A 108 -18.84 -10.23 9.58
CA TYR A 108 -17.39 -9.99 9.74
C TYR A 108 -16.96 -10.06 11.22
N PRO A 109 -15.72 -10.47 11.55
CA PRO A 109 -15.20 -10.58 12.92
C PRO A 109 -14.80 -9.23 13.52
N ILE A 110 -15.68 -8.22 13.45
CA ILE A 110 -15.41 -6.87 13.95
C ILE A 110 -15.79 -6.76 15.42
N PRO A 111 -14.83 -6.55 16.34
CA PRO A 111 -15.14 -6.45 17.76
C PRO A 111 -15.84 -5.12 18.06
N HIS A 112 -16.60 -5.07 19.15
CA HIS A 112 -17.32 -3.86 19.55
C HIS A 112 -16.40 -2.66 19.83
N ASN A 113 -15.13 -2.90 20.20
CA ASN A 113 -14.12 -1.87 20.42
C ASN A 113 -13.24 -1.59 19.18
N ALA A 114 -13.63 -2.05 17.99
CA ALA A 114 -12.89 -1.74 16.77
C ALA A 114 -12.81 -0.21 16.58
N PRO A 115 -11.60 0.36 16.39
CA PRO A 115 -11.46 1.79 16.23
C PRO A 115 -12.04 2.22 14.88
N ILE A 116 -12.59 3.44 14.86
CA ILE A 116 -13.13 4.08 13.66
C ILE A 116 -12.23 5.28 13.37
N GLU A 117 -11.74 5.41 12.13
CA GLU A 117 -11.02 6.62 11.71
C GLU A 117 -11.88 7.87 11.95
N GLY A 118 -11.28 8.91 12.56
CA GLY A 118 -12.01 10.11 12.94
C GLY A 118 -13.02 9.91 14.09
N GLY A 119 -13.11 8.72 14.68
CA GLY A 119 -13.95 8.42 15.84
C GLY A 119 -15.42 8.17 15.54
N GLU A 120 -16.15 7.71 16.56
CA GLU A 120 -17.53 7.23 16.40
C GLU A 120 -18.52 8.29 15.87
N THR A 121 -18.27 9.57 16.11
CA THR A 121 -19.15 10.69 15.74
C THR A 121 -18.74 11.45 14.47
N SER A 122 -17.58 11.15 13.87
CA SER A 122 -17.10 11.84 12.66
C SER A 122 -18.04 11.67 11.46
N ASP A 123 -18.01 12.65 10.55
CA ASP A 123 -18.69 12.67 9.25
C ASP A 123 -17.75 12.37 8.07
N GLY A 124 -16.47 12.10 8.32
CA GLY A 124 -15.47 11.73 7.31
C GLY A 124 -15.56 10.28 6.84
N ASP A 125 -14.41 9.72 6.45
CA ASP A 125 -14.36 8.39 5.79
C ASP A 125 -14.71 7.24 6.72
N ARG A 126 -14.30 7.30 7.99
CA ARG A 126 -14.67 6.34 9.03
C ARG A 126 -14.32 4.90 8.66
N HIS A 127 -13.08 4.71 8.22
CA HIS A 127 -12.57 3.37 7.97
C HIS A 127 -12.55 2.54 9.26
N VAL A 128 -12.86 1.25 9.13
CA VAL A 128 -12.66 0.23 10.19
C VAL A 128 -11.88 -0.92 9.57
N LEU A 129 -10.66 -1.13 10.06
CA LEU A 129 -9.74 -2.15 9.56
C LEU A 129 -9.50 -3.22 10.62
N VAL A 130 -9.79 -4.46 10.30
CA VAL A 130 -9.66 -5.60 11.23
C VAL A 130 -8.86 -6.72 10.57
N LEU A 131 -7.71 -7.04 11.15
CA LEU A 131 -6.91 -8.21 10.79
C LEU A 131 -7.28 -9.38 11.70
N GLU A 132 -7.83 -10.46 11.14
CA GLU A 132 -8.05 -11.71 11.86
C GLU A 132 -6.83 -12.62 11.72
N GLN A 133 -6.08 -12.81 12.81
CA GLN A 133 -4.73 -13.37 12.76
C GLN A 133 -4.65 -14.90 12.67
N LYS A 134 -5.77 -15.64 12.84
CA LYS A 134 -5.77 -17.11 12.61
C LYS A 134 -5.86 -17.44 11.13
N THR A 135 -6.70 -16.72 10.40
CA THR A 135 -6.95 -16.92 8.97
C THR A 135 -6.08 -16.00 8.09
N CYS A 136 -5.54 -14.93 8.66
CA CYS A 136 -4.88 -13.84 7.93
C CYS A 136 -5.79 -13.20 6.88
N LYS A 137 -7.07 -13.05 7.24
CA LYS A 137 -8.02 -12.26 6.48
C LYS A 137 -8.11 -10.86 7.05
N LEU A 138 -8.08 -9.90 6.15
CA LEU A 138 -8.26 -8.48 6.42
C LEU A 138 -9.67 -8.07 6.02
N TYR A 139 -10.39 -7.47 6.95
CA TYR A 139 -11.75 -6.95 6.76
C TYR A 139 -11.70 -5.43 6.87
N GLU A 140 -12.15 -4.74 5.83
CA GLU A 140 -12.12 -3.28 5.77
C GLU A 140 -13.50 -2.74 5.43
N LEU A 141 -13.95 -1.72 6.17
CA LEU A 141 -15.22 -1.03 5.94
C LEU A 141 -14.96 0.43 5.60
N TYR A 142 -15.79 0.98 4.71
CA TYR A 142 -15.87 2.43 4.46
C TYR A 142 -17.20 3.01 4.94
N SER A 143 -17.14 4.22 5.50
CA SER A 143 -18.26 4.92 6.14
C SER A 143 -18.97 4.07 7.19
N ALA A 144 -18.19 3.40 8.05
CA ALA A 144 -18.73 2.46 9.02
C ALA A 144 -19.50 3.17 10.16
N ARG A 145 -20.68 2.65 10.48
CA ARG A 145 -21.53 3.11 11.58
C ARG A 145 -21.91 1.90 12.43
N LYS A 146 -21.53 1.99 13.70
CA LYS A 146 -21.85 0.99 14.72
C LYS A 146 -23.34 1.02 15.06
N LYS A 147 -23.93 -0.16 15.24
CA LYS A 147 -25.28 -0.37 15.81
C LYS A 147 -25.12 -1.26 17.04
N GLU A 148 -26.21 -1.51 17.77
CA GLU A 148 -26.16 -2.24 19.05
C GLU A 148 -25.52 -3.64 18.92
N LYS A 149 -25.85 -4.40 17.87
CA LYS A 149 -25.37 -5.78 17.63
C LYS A 149 -24.92 -6.02 16.19
N SER A 150 -24.73 -4.96 15.42
CA SER A 150 -24.42 -5.01 14.00
C SER A 150 -23.71 -3.74 13.57
N TRP A 151 -23.35 -3.68 12.29
CA TRP A 151 -22.77 -2.49 11.67
C TRP A 151 -23.50 -2.18 10.36
N THR A 152 -23.46 -0.91 9.96
CA THR A 152 -23.78 -0.49 8.59
C THR A 152 -22.57 0.18 7.99
N ALA A 153 -22.32 -0.01 6.70
CA ALA A 153 -21.23 0.62 5.98
C ALA A 153 -21.67 0.95 4.55
N VAL A 154 -20.98 1.87 3.88
CA VAL A 154 -21.21 2.09 2.45
C VAL A 154 -20.71 0.86 1.68
N SER A 155 -19.49 0.42 1.94
CA SER A 155 -18.90 -0.78 1.33
C SER A 155 -18.08 -1.58 2.35
N GLY A 156 -17.79 -2.83 2.01
CA GLY A 156 -16.90 -3.70 2.77
C GLY A 156 -16.11 -4.65 1.89
N ALA A 157 -14.83 -4.78 2.21
CA ALA A 157 -13.89 -5.62 1.47
C ALA A 157 -13.23 -6.67 2.37
N VAL A 158 -13.08 -7.88 1.85
CA VAL A 158 -12.29 -8.94 2.50
C VAL A 158 -11.11 -9.34 1.63
N PHE A 159 -9.91 -9.27 2.19
CA PHE A 159 -8.67 -9.65 1.53
C PHE A 159 -8.04 -10.86 2.23
N ASP A 160 -7.64 -11.87 1.45
CA ASP A 160 -6.80 -12.96 1.93
C ASP A 160 -5.33 -12.56 1.79
N LEU A 161 -4.68 -12.27 2.91
CA LEU A 161 -3.30 -11.80 2.92
C LEU A 161 -2.28 -12.91 2.61
N LYS A 162 -2.71 -14.15 2.46
CA LYS A 162 -1.86 -15.26 1.98
C LYS A 162 -1.90 -15.42 0.46
N SER A 163 -2.68 -14.58 -0.23
CA SER A 163 -2.96 -14.72 -1.65
C SER A 163 -2.49 -13.54 -2.47
N ASN A 164 -2.17 -13.80 -3.74
CA ASN A 164 -1.98 -12.77 -4.75
C ASN A 164 -3.28 -12.38 -5.46
N ARG A 165 -4.41 -13.01 -5.14
CA ARG A 165 -5.68 -12.72 -5.81
C ARG A 165 -6.12 -11.28 -5.58
N LEU A 166 -6.37 -10.53 -6.66
CA LEU A 166 -6.96 -9.20 -6.58
C LEU A 166 -8.48 -9.29 -6.42
N ARG A 167 -9.08 -8.20 -5.92
CA ARG A 167 -10.53 -8.00 -5.88
C ARG A 167 -11.13 -8.09 -7.29
N SER A 168 -12.42 -8.37 -7.41
CA SER A 168 -13.13 -8.28 -8.70
C SER A 168 -12.90 -6.93 -9.39
N ALA A 169 -12.77 -6.94 -10.71
CA ALA A 169 -12.56 -5.71 -11.49
C ALA A 169 -13.82 -4.84 -11.43
N ASN A 170 -13.63 -3.52 -11.40
CA ASN A 170 -14.66 -2.51 -11.24
C ASN A 170 -15.40 -2.52 -9.89
N TRP A 171 -14.95 -3.28 -8.90
CA TRP A 171 -15.52 -3.22 -7.55
C TRP A 171 -14.74 -2.21 -6.71
N THR A 172 -15.46 -1.28 -6.09
CA THR A 172 -14.89 -0.45 -5.02
C THR A 172 -14.50 -1.31 -3.81
N SER A 173 -13.85 -0.71 -2.82
CA SER A 173 -13.52 -1.33 -1.53
C SER A 173 -13.74 -0.34 -0.39
N ALA A 174 -13.03 -0.51 0.74
CA ALA A 174 -12.89 0.57 1.70
C ALA A 174 -12.04 1.73 1.12
N ASP A 175 -11.16 1.42 0.16
CA ASP A 175 -10.35 2.36 -0.60
C ASP A 175 -10.95 2.61 -2.01
N ALA A 176 -10.87 3.84 -2.50
CA ALA A 176 -11.45 4.19 -3.80
C ALA A 176 -10.83 3.44 -4.99
N ALA A 177 -9.56 3.02 -4.93
CA ALA A 177 -8.92 2.24 -5.97
C ALA A 177 -9.33 0.75 -5.98
N GLY A 178 -10.16 0.30 -5.03
CA GLY A 178 -10.50 -1.11 -4.86
C GLY A 178 -9.36 -1.93 -4.22
N LEU A 179 -8.40 -1.25 -3.59
CA LEU A 179 -7.21 -1.81 -2.96
C LEU A 179 -7.40 -1.99 -1.45
N PRO A 180 -6.62 -2.86 -0.79
CA PRO A 180 -6.61 -2.91 0.67
C PRO A 180 -5.89 -1.69 1.26
N ILE A 181 -6.40 -1.12 2.35
CA ILE A 181 -5.81 0.03 3.04
C ILE A 181 -4.64 -0.39 3.93
N LEU A 182 -4.85 -1.36 4.83
CA LEU A 182 -3.87 -1.76 5.85
C LEU A 182 -2.48 -2.10 5.28
N PRO A 183 -2.35 -2.86 4.17
CA PRO A 183 -1.06 -3.20 3.56
C PRO A 183 -0.29 -2.00 3.03
N GLY A 184 -0.95 -0.85 2.81
CA GLY A 184 -0.31 0.38 2.37
C GLY A 184 -0.01 1.37 3.49
N LEU A 185 -0.43 1.12 4.74
CA LEU A 185 -0.17 2.02 5.86
C LEU A 185 1.28 1.95 6.32
N VAL A 186 1.91 3.09 6.54
CA VAL A 186 3.14 3.16 7.35
C VAL A 186 2.82 2.86 8.80
N ARG A 187 3.54 1.92 9.43
CA ARG A 187 3.30 1.53 10.82
C ARG A 187 4.54 1.70 11.69
N TYR A 188 4.34 2.03 12.97
CA TYR A 188 5.44 2.40 13.85
C TYR A 188 6.39 1.22 14.15
N GLU A 189 5.87 0.00 14.22
CA GLU A 189 6.68 -1.21 14.39
C GLU A 189 7.70 -1.41 13.26
N GLU A 190 7.42 -0.90 12.06
CA GLU A 190 8.35 -0.97 10.92
C GLU A 190 9.52 0.01 11.12
N ILE A 191 9.25 1.17 11.72
CA ILE A 191 10.28 2.13 12.11
C ILE A 191 11.20 1.54 13.18
N VAL A 192 10.62 0.86 14.17
CA VAL A 192 11.39 0.14 15.20
C VAL A 192 12.24 -0.96 14.57
N SER A 193 11.70 -1.68 13.57
CA SER A 193 12.42 -2.74 12.86
C SER A 193 13.51 -2.22 11.91
N GLY A 194 13.46 -0.94 11.52
CA GLY A 194 14.45 -0.29 10.66
C GLY A 194 14.17 -0.37 9.15
N GLU A 195 13.08 -1.02 8.71
CA GLU A 195 12.72 -1.13 7.29
C GLU A 195 11.19 -1.23 7.12
N ILE A 196 10.65 -0.53 6.12
CA ILE A 196 9.31 -0.79 5.58
C ILE A 196 9.50 -1.60 4.30
N LYS A 197 8.87 -2.77 4.23
CA LYS A 197 9.08 -3.77 3.16
C LYS A 197 7.96 -3.81 2.12
N HIS A 198 7.15 -2.76 2.06
CA HIS A 198 6.02 -2.67 1.15
C HIS A 198 5.86 -1.27 0.57
N ALA A 199 5.03 -1.18 -0.45
CA ALA A 199 4.60 0.07 -1.04
C ALA A 199 3.68 0.86 -0.11
N ILE A 200 3.78 2.18 -0.14
CA ILE A 200 2.99 3.04 0.74
C ILE A 200 1.74 3.56 0.01
N ARG A 201 0.60 3.59 0.67
CA ARG A 201 -0.62 4.22 0.17
C ARG A 201 -0.47 5.74 0.19
N PHE A 202 -0.89 6.42 -0.88
CA PHE A 202 -1.00 7.87 -0.88
C PHE A 202 -2.22 8.37 -1.66
N THR A 203 -2.55 9.65 -1.47
CA THR A 203 -3.70 10.30 -2.12
C THR A 203 -3.30 11.47 -3.02
N ALA A 204 -4.20 11.79 -3.96
CA ALA A 204 -4.13 12.98 -4.80
C ALA A 204 -5.52 13.60 -4.95
N LYS A 205 -5.60 14.92 -5.13
CA LYS A 205 -6.90 15.61 -5.20
C LYS A 205 -7.68 15.30 -6.47
N LYS A 206 -6.97 15.03 -7.56
CA LYS A 206 -7.54 14.74 -8.88
C LYS A 206 -6.94 13.45 -9.41
N THR A 207 -7.81 12.52 -9.74
CA THR A 207 -7.46 11.24 -10.37
C THR A 207 -8.28 11.04 -11.64
N GLN A 208 -7.84 10.17 -12.53
CA GLN A 208 -8.56 9.88 -13.78
C GLN A 208 -9.76 8.96 -13.53
N LYS A 209 -10.78 9.03 -14.41
CA LYS A 209 -11.83 8.03 -14.58
C LYS A 209 -11.26 6.79 -15.29
N ALA A 210 -10.24 6.22 -14.67
CA ALA A 210 -9.51 5.04 -15.10
C ALA A 210 -8.67 4.53 -13.92
N TYR A 211 -8.26 3.27 -14.00
CA TYR A 211 -7.33 2.66 -13.06
C TYR A 211 -6.30 1.82 -13.82
N LEU A 212 -5.12 1.67 -13.23
CA LEU A 212 -4.06 0.78 -13.67
C LEU A 212 -3.90 -0.36 -12.66
N TRP A 213 -3.44 -1.52 -13.14
CA TRP A 213 -3.07 -2.62 -12.26
C TRP A 213 -2.06 -2.14 -11.19
N PRO A 214 -2.22 -2.51 -9.90
CA PRO A 214 -3.17 -3.51 -9.38
C PRO A 214 -4.53 -2.95 -8.93
N ALA A 215 -4.80 -1.65 -9.12
CA ALA A 215 -6.10 -1.08 -8.78
C ALA A 215 -7.22 -1.72 -9.60
N ARG A 216 -8.42 -1.71 -9.02
CA ARG A 216 -9.62 -2.36 -9.55
C ARG A 216 -10.77 -1.40 -9.76
N HIS A 217 -10.65 -0.17 -9.29
CA HIS A 217 -11.72 0.83 -9.32
C HIS A 217 -11.16 2.26 -9.40
N TYR A 218 -12.04 3.22 -9.69
CA TYR A 218 -11.73 4.65 -9.71
C TYR A 218 -12.89 5.45 -9.10
N ALA A 219 -12.62 6.62 -8.54
CA ALA A 219 -13.65 7.50 -7.98
C ALA A 219 -13.64 8.89 -8.62
N SER A 220 -13.67 8.98 -9.95
CA SER A 220 -13.53 10.24 -10.67
C SER A 220 -14.41 10.31 -11.92
N LYS A 221 -14.63 11.54 -12.39
CA LYS A 221 -15.26 11.85 -13.68
C LYS A 221 -14.26 12.44 -14.69
N ILE A 222 -13.02 12.68 -14.29
CA ILE A 222 -11.99 13.35 -15.10
C ILE A 222 -11.46 12.39 -16.16
N THR A 223 -11.47 12.77 -17.43
CA THR A 223 -10.95 11.92 -18.53
C THR A 223 -9.59 12.35 -19.07
N ASP A 224 -9.05 13.49 -18.61
CA ASP A 224 -7.74 14.00 -19.02
C ASP A 224 -6.62 12.99 -18.71
N LYS A 225 -5.89 12.57 -19.75
CA LYS A 225 -4.79 11.61 -19.65
C LYS A 225 -3.57 12.17 -18.92
N ASN A 226 -3.49 13.48 -18.69
CA ASN A 226 -2.42 14.10 -17.91
C ASN A 226 -2.64 14.00 -16.39
N VAL A 227 -3.80 13.49 -15.96
CA VAL A 227 -4.11 13.20 -14.56
C VAL A 227 -3.89 11.71 -14.31
N PRO A 228 -3.22 11.30 -13.22
CA PRO A 228 -2.92 9.90 -12.99
C PRO A 228 -4.20 9.10 -12.68
N PRO A 229 -4.36 7.90 -13.28
CA PRO A 229 -5.37 6.93 -12.86
C PRO A 229 -5.05 6.33 -11.48
N MET A 230 -6.07 5.81 -10.80
CA MET A 230 -5.86 5.01 -9.59
C MET A 230 -4.91 3.83 -9.87
N GLY A 231 -4.12 3.42 -8.88
CA GLY A 231 -3.12 2.36 -9.01
C GLY A 231 -1.79 2.82 -9.61
N THR A 232 -1.68 4.07 -10.09
CA THR A 232 -0.40 4.61 -10.59
C THR A 232 0.67 4.50 -9.51
N ARG A 233 1.82 3.90 -9.88
CA ARG A 233 2.99 3.72 -9.03
C ARG A 233 3.94 4.91 -9.14
N PHE A 234 4.29 5.51 -8.01
CA PHE A 234 5.31 6.54 -7.92
C PHE A 234 6.47 6.07 -7.04
N ARG A 235 7.69 6.49 -7.36
CA ARG A 235 8.85 6.33 -6.49
C ARG A 235 9.54 7.65 -6.24
N LEU A 236 10.21 7.75 -5.09
CA LEU A 236 11.16 8.82 -4.83
C LEU A 236 12.39 8.60 -5.72
N LYS A 237 12.86 9.66 -6.40
CA LYS A 237 14.03 9.57 -7.28
C LYS A 237 15.26 9.07 -6.53
N ALA A 238 16.01 8.16 -7.15
CA ALA A 238 17.17 7.51 -6.54
C ALA A 238 18.22 8.51 -6.04
N ASN A 239 18.42 9.61 -6.76
CA ASN A 239 19.39 10.66 -6.47
C ASN A 239 18.95 11.66 -5.38
N PHE A 240 17.71 11.59 -4.88
CA PHE A 240 17.28 12.45 -3.79
C PHE A 240 18.08 12.13 -2.51
N ASN A 241 18.78 13.11 -1.95
CA ASN A 241 19.59 12.91 -0.75
C ASN A 241 18.70 12.85 0.51
N ILE A 242 18.82 11.76 1.27
CA ILE A 242 18.04 11.52 2.50
C ILE A 242 18.87 11.70 3.78
N GLU A 243 20.18 11.91 3.70
CA GLU A 243 21.08 11.92 4.87
C GLU A 243 20.73 13.03 5.89
N GLY A 244 20.13 14.13 5.43
CA GLY A 244 19.70 15.24 6.28
C GLY A 244 18.37 15.02 7.03
N PHE A 245 17.75 13.85 6.90
CA PHE A 245 16.52 13.48 7.60
C PHE A 245 16.83 12.65 8.85
N SER A 246 15.90 12.61 9.80
CA SER A 246 15.96 11.70 10.95
C SER A 246 16.00 10.24 10.50
N LYS A 247 16.53 9.35 11.35
CA LYS A 247 16.54 7.90 11.08
C LYS A 247 15.16 7.36 10.71
N GLU A 248 14.13 7.80 11.44
CA GLU A 248 12.72 7.48 11.19
C GLU A 248 12.28 7.86 9.77
N ASN A 249 12.47 9.11 9.38
CA ASN A 249 12.11 9.56 8.04
C ASN A 249 12.95 8.87 6.96
N GLN A 250 14.23 8.59 7.22
CA GLN A 250 15.05 7.88 6.26
C GLN A 250 14.52 6.46 5.99
N ILE A 251 13.88 5.79 6.97
CA ILE A 251 13.24 4.48 6.75
C ILE A 251 12.09 4.63 5.75
N ILE A 252 11.22 5.62 5.96
CA ILE A 252 10.10 5.93 5.05
C ILE A 252 10.62 6.29 3.65
N LEU A 253 11.62 7.17 3.56
CA LEU A 253 12.18 7.62 2.28
C LEU A 253 12.90 6.50 1.53
N ARG A 254 13.57 5.57 2.24
CA ARG A 254 14.14 4.34 1.61
C ARG A 254 13.04 3.47 1.02
N ALA A 255 11.92 3.28 1.73
CA ALA A 255 10.79 2.53 1.20
C ALA A 255 10.17 3.20 -0.03
N LEU A 256 10.02 4.52 -0.03
CA LEU A 256 9.57 5.27 -1.21
C LEU A 256 10.52 5.20 -2.40
N LYS A 257 11.83 5.00 -2.18
CA LYS A 257 12.77 4.72 -3.29
C LYS A 257 12.60 3.30 -3.81
N LYS A 258 12.55 2.31 -2.90
CA LYS A 258 12.59 0.88 -3.20
C LYS A 258 11.25 0.32 -3.66
N TYR A 259 10.20 0.45 -2.85
CA TYR A 259 8.85 -0.08 -3.12
C TYR A 259 7.89 0.98 -3.67
N GLY A 260 8.23 2.25 -3.47
CA GLY A 260 7.42 3.37 -3.92
C GLY A 260 6.10 3.52 -3.16
N MET A 261 5.15 4.16 -3.82
CA MET A 261 3.82 4.41 -3.32
C MET A 261 2.76 4.23 -4.41
N ILE A 262 1.54 3.88 -4.00
CA ILE A 262 0.39 3.62 -4.87
C ILE A 262 -0.65 4.71 -4.67
N LEU A 263 -1.09 5.31 -5.78
CA LEU A 263 -2.20 6.24 -5.76
C LEU A 263 -3.49 5.44 -5.53
N ALA A 264 -4.05 5.55 -4.33
CA ALA A 264 -5.16 4.70 -3.89
C ALA A 264 -6.49 5.47 -3.78
N ASP A 265 -6.43 6.76 -3.45
CA ASP A 265 -7.65 7.53 -3.20
C ASP A 265 -7.57 9.00 -3.61
N ASN A 266 -8.74 9.60 -3.72
CA ASN A 266 -8.90 11.03 -3.79
C ASN A 266 -8.73 11.63 -2.40
N GLY A 267 -7.81 12.57 -2.27
CA GLY A 267 -7.53 13.21 -0.98
C GLY A 267 -6.65 14.42 -1.15
N SER A 268 -5.79 14.67 -0.17
CA SER A 268 -4.82 15.76 -0.26
C SER A 268 -3.57 15.31 -1.02
N ASP A 269 -3.07 16.18 -1.89
CA ASP A 269 -1.94 15.87 -2.76
C ASP A 269 -0.66 15.50 -1.97
N TRP A 270 -0.11 14.32 -2.26
CA TRP A 270 1.10 13.77 -1.65
C TRP A 270 0.99 13.43 -0.16
N PHE A 271 -0.20 13.05 0.30
CA PHE A 271 -0.41 12.59 1.67
C PHE A 271 -0.20 11.08 1.74
N LEU A 272 0.80 10.65 2.50
CA LEU A 272 1.06 9.26 2.82
C LEU A 272 0.15 8.82 3.97
N SER A 273 -0.49 7.67 3.82
CA SER A 273 -1.31 7.11 4.89
C SER A 273 -0.47 6.25 5.83
N GLY A 274 -0.83 6.28 7.12
CA GLY A 274 -0.20 5.46 8.14
C GLY A 274 -1.13 5.26 9.34
N ALA A 275 -0.67 4.44 10.29
CA ALA A 275 -1.40 4.14 11.50
C ALA A 275 -1.03 5.10 12.64
N PRO A 276 -1.99 5.51 13.49
CA PRO A 276 -1.71 6.30 14.68
C PRO A 276 -0.84 5.52 15.67
N ASN A 277 0.09 6.20 16.34
CA ASN A 277 0.90 5.63 17.40
C ASN A 277 1.50 6.74 18.28
N GLU A 278 1.39 6.63 19.60
CA GLU A 278 1.89 7.66 20.53
C GLU A 278 3.42 7.86 20.48
N ASN A 279 4.17 6.90 19.93
CA ASN A 279 5.62 6.99 19.85
C ASN A 279 6.12 7.70 18.57
N TRP A 280 5.22 8.12 17.67
CA TRP A 280 5.59 8.95 16.54
C TRP A 280 6.14 10.31 17.00
N ASN A 281 7.21 10.77 16.36
CA ASN A 281 7.70 12.12 16.55
C ASN A 281 7.14 13.03 15.46
N ASN A 282 6.05 13.73 15.76
CA ASN A 282 5.35 14.59 14.80
C ASN A 282 6.25 15.70 14.21
N ASP A 283 7.19 16.24 15.00
CA ASP A 283 8.16 17.24 14.48
C ASP A 283 9.10 16.64 13.44
N GLN A 284 9.50 15.38 13.62
CA GLN A 284 10.27 14.67 12.60
C GLN A 284 9.41 14.34 11.39
N LEU A 285 8.21 13.78 11.57
CA LEU A 285 7.31 13.48 10.45
C LEU A 285 7.03 14.73 9.60
N HIS A 286 6.84 15.90 10.22
CA HIS A 286 6.68 17.17 9.51
C HIS A 286 7.88 17.54 8.61
N LYS A 287 9.10 17.03 8.89
CA LYS A 287 10.26 17.25 8.02
C LYS A 287 10.15 16.50 6.69
N LEU A 288 9.29 15.49 6.54
CA LEU A 288 8.98 14.90 5.23
C LEU A 288 8.53 15.94 4.21
N GLY A 289 7.95 17.06 4.66
CA GLY A 289 7.58 18.18 3.79
C GLY A 289 8.75 18.93 3.14
N LYS A 290 10.00 18.55 3.41
CA LYS A 290 11.17 18.96 2.61
C LYS A 290 11.24 18.23 1.26
N VAL A 291 10.58 17.08 1.13
CA VAL A 291 10.42 16.36 -0.14
C VAL A 291 9.25 16.99 -0.89
N LEU A 292 9.53 17.49 -2.09
CA LEU A 292 8.52 18.10 -2.95
C LEU A 292 8.09 17.13 -4.05
N GLY A 293 6.91 17.36 -4.64
CA GLY A 293 6.37 16.53 -5.71
C GLY A 293 7.35 16.29 -6.87
N ASN A 294 8.17 17.28 -7.24
CA ASN A 294 9.18 17.14 -8.30
C ASN A 294 10.31 16.13 -8.01
N GLN A 295 10.40 15.62 -6.78
CA GLN A 295 11.32 14.54 -6.38
C GLN A 295 10.75 13.15 -6.65
N PHE A 296 9.48 13.06 -7.05
CA PHE A 296 8.84 11.81 -7.44
C PHE A 296 8.82 11.64 -8.95
N GLU A 297 8.68 10.39 -9.37
CA GLU A 297 8.40 10.00 -10.74
C GLU A 297 7.45 8.81 -10.74
N ALA A 298 6.51 8.78 -11.69
CA ALA A 298 5.70 7.60 -11.94
C ALA A 298 6.54 6.54 -12.68
N VAL A 299 6.31 5.27 -12.41
CA VAL A 299 6.99 4.15 -13.08
C VAL A 299 6.00 3.29 -13.84
N ASN A 300 6.45 2.67 -14.94
CA ASN A 300 5.63 1.72 -15.68
C ASN A 300 5.76 0.32 -15.06
N SER A 301 4.63 -0.20 -14.55
CA SER A 301 4.54 -1.52 -13.92
C SER A 301 3.96 -2.61 -14.85
N GLU A 302 3.72 -2.32 -16.13
CA GLU A 302 3.17 -3.29 -17.09
C GLU A 302 4.03 -4.55 -17.22
N SER A 303 5.36 -4.41 -17.15
CA SER A 303 6.28 -5.55 -17.23
C SER A 303 6.16 -6.52 -16.05
N PHE A 304 5.56 -6.08 -14.94
CA PHE A 304 5.33 -6.91 -13.76
C PHE A 304 4.03 -7.71 -13.82
N ILE A 305 3.12 -7.43 -14.77
CA ILE A 305 1.83 -8.11 -14.82
C ILE A 305 2.03 -9.54 -15.32
N LEU A 306 1.89 -10.52 -14.42
CA LEU A 306 1.80 -11.94 -14.80
C LEU A 306 0.39 -12.29 -15.28
N SER A 307 -0.62 -11.80 -14.56
CA SER A 307 -2.05 -11.95 -14.88
C SER A 307 -2.80 -10.69 -14.41
N PRO A 308 -3.78 -10.18 -15.18
CA PRO A 308 -4.50 -8.96 -14.82
C PRO A 308 -5.31 -9.10 -13.51
N ASP A 309 -5.65 -10.32 -13.09
CA ASP A 309 -6.43 -10.60 -11.87
C ASP A 309 -5.59 -11.07 -10.67
N SER A 310 -4.27 -11.03 -10.81
CA SER A 310 -3.32 -11.36 -9.75
C SER A 310 -2.41 -10.18 -9.47
N GLY A 311 -2.14 -9.90 -8.20
CA GLY A 311 -1.11 -8.99 -7.73
C GLY A 311 0.29 -9.62 -7.75
N GLU A 312 0.41 -10.86 -8.23
CA GLU A 312 1.69 -11.52 -8.42
C GLU A 312 2.51 -10.82 -9.50
N VAL A 313 3.74 -10.47 -9.15
CA VAL A 313 4.70 -9.89 -10.07
C VAL A 313 5.40 -11.00 -10.86
N LYS A 314 5.47 -10.82 -12.18
CA LYS A 314 6.34 -11.62 -13.04
C LYS A 314 7.80 -11.44 -12.60
N GLN A 315 8.39 -12.51 -12.08
CA GLN A 315 9.81 -12.56 -11.77
C GLN A 315 10.59 -12.77 -13.07
N ASN A 316 11.65 -11.97 -13.27
CA ASN A 316 12.57 -12.12 -14.40
C ASN A 316 13.66 -13.15 -14.09
#